data_AF-A0A3B8K082-F1
#
_entry.id   AF-A0A3B8K082-F1
#
_cell.length_a   1.000
_cell.length_b   1.000
_cell.length_c   1.000
_cell.angle_alpha   90.00
_cell.angle_beta   90.00
_cell.angle_gamma   90.00
#
_symmetry.space_group_name_H-M   'P 1'
#
loop_
_entity.id
_entity.type
_entity.pdbx_description
1 polymer ?
#
loop_
_entity_poly.entity_id
_entity_poly.type
_entity_poly.pdbx_seq_one_letter_code
_entity_poly.pdbx_strand_id
1 'polypeptide(L)'
;EIEKIFKCYFPWICGLHILLDYYIDQEEDRREGDLNFIFFYSSPEQCFQRLKFFIENALQRAGELDNPTFHRLVVKGLLALYLSDPKIVRQNLEVTAQKILALAGEKDIFYLYRACQLLRKTGII
;
A
#
# COMPACT_ATOMS: atom_id res chain seq x y z
N GLU A 1 17.19 5.97 18.96
CA GLU A 1 16.12 6.61 18.16
C GLU A 1 16.29 6.33 16.66
N ILE A 2 17.37 6.81 16.02
CA ILE A 2 17.66 6.61 14.58
C ILE A 2 17.54 5.14 14.15
N GLU A 3 18.14 4.21 14.90
CA GLU A 3 18.10 2.78 14.56
C GLU A 3 16.67 2.20 14.56
N LYS A 4 15.79 2.67 15.47
CA LYS A 4 14.39 2.22 15.52
C LYS A 4 13.63 2.73 14.29
N ILE A 5 13.81 4.00 13.94
CA ILE A 5 13.21 4.59 12.74
C ILE A 5 13.69 3.83 11.50
N PHE A 6 15.00 3.60 11.39
CA PHE A 6 15.57 2.84 10.29
C PHE A 6 14.97 1.44 10.19
N LYS A 7 14.92 0.67 11.29
CA LYS A 7 14.34 -0.69 11.33
C LYS A 7 12.82 -0.75 11.13
N CYS A 8 12.12 0.38 11.27
CA CYS A 8 10.71 0.51 10.96
C CYS A 8 10.51 0.79 9.47
N TYR A 9 11.18 1.80 8.93
CA TYR A 9 11.05 2.18 7.53
C TYR A 9 11.68 1.14 6.59
N PHE A 10 12.87 0.66 6.92
CA PHE A 10 13.57 -0.38 6.20
C PHE A 10 13.61 -1.69 7.02
N PRO A 11 13.09 -2.81 6.49
CA PRO A 11 12.55 -2.99 5.14
C PRO A 11 11.04 -2.70 5.00
N TRP A 12 10.30 -2.43 6.08
CA TRP A 12 8.85 -2.64 6.07
C TRP A 12 8.04 -1.57 5.33
N ILE A 13 8.20 -0.29 5.67
CA ILE A 13 7.44 0.79 5.00
C ILE A 13 7.96 0.98 3.57
N CYS A 14 9.29 0.97 3.37
CA CYS A 14 9.89 1.10 2.06
C CYS A 14 9.56 -0.08 1.14
N GLY A 15 9.60 -1.31 1.67
CA GLY A 15 9.21 -2.50 0.91
C GLY A 15 7.73 -2.51 0.57
N LEU A 16 6.86 -2.09 1.50
CA LEU A 16 5.43 -1.94 1.23
C LEU A 16 5.18 -0.90 0.11
N HIS A 17 5.87 0.24 0.16
CA HIS A 17 5.76 1.28 -0.86
C HIS A 17 6.12 0.74 -2.26
N ILE A 18 7.26 0.07 -2.40
CA ILE A 18 7.68 -0.53 -3.67
C ILE A 18 6.69 -1.62 -4.13
N LEU A 19 6.23 -2.47 -3.22
CA LEU A 19 5.28 -3.52 -3.59
C LEU A 19 3.93 -2.96 -4.04
N LEU A 20 3.47 -1.83 -3.49
CA LEU A 20 2.23 -1.17 -3.91
C LEU A 20 2.35 -0.56 -5.31
N ASP A 21 3.51 0.02 -5.63
CA ASP A 21 3.84 0.57 -6.95
C ASP A 21 3.72 -0.52 -8.03
N TYR A 22 4.48 -1.60 -7.88
CA TYR A 22 4.37 -2.76 -8.76
C TYR A 22 2.98 -3.41 -8.74
N TYR A 23 2.24 -3.34 -7.64
CA TYR A 23 0.89 -3.90 -7.58
C TYR A 23 -0.12 -3.11 -8.43
N ILE A 24 -0.01 -1.79 -8.50
CA ILE A 24 -0.90 -0.99 -9.35
C ILE A 24 -0.49 -1.01 -10.82
N ASP A 25 0.77 -1.29 -11.12
CA ASP A 25 1.33 -1.21 -12.48
C ASP A 25 1.34 -2.55 -13.25
N GLN A 26 0.70 -3.60 -12.72
CA GLN A 26 0.73 -4.93 -13.33
C GLN A 26 0.28 -4.98 -14.80
N GLU A 27 -0.77 -4.25 -15.19
CA GLU A 27 -1.20 -4.20 -16.60
C GLU A 27 -0.24 -3.43 -17.49
N GLU A 28 0.35 -2.35 -16.98
CA GLU A 28 1.32 -1.50 -17.70
C GLU A 28 2.61 -2.28 -17.94
N ASP A 29 3.19 -2.84 -16.87
CA ASP A 29 4.43 -3.60 -16.94
C ASP A 29 4.29 -4.85 -17.81
N ARG A 30 3.12 -5.51 -17.78
CA ARG A 30 2.84 -6.65 -18.66
C ARG A 30 2.80 -6.24 -20.13
N ARG A 31 2.27 -5.06 -20.43
CA ARG A 31 2.19 -4.53 -21.80
C ARG A 31 3.55 -4.08 -22.31
N GLU A 32 4.35 -3.47 -21.46
CA GLU A 32 5.65 -2.89 -21.81
C GLU A 32 6.79 -3.92 -21.74
N GLY A 33 6.55 -5.06 -21.07
CA GLY A 33 7.55 -6.12 -20.89
C GLY A 33 8.52 -5.83 -19.76
N ASP A 34 8.14 -4.95 -18.84
CA ASP A 34 8.96 -4.51 -17.72
C ASP A 34 8.94 -5.53 -16.58
N LEU A 35 10.02 -5.50 -15.79
CA LEU A 35 10.17 -6.38 -14.64
C LEU A 35 9.22 -5.92 -13.53
N ASN A 36 8.22 -6.74 -13.22
CA ASN A 36 7.32 -6.50 -12.09
C ASN A 36 7.47 -7.57 -11.00
N PHE A 37 7.77 -7.17 -9.76
CA PHE A 37 7.99 -8.10 -8.65
C PHE A 37 6.75 -8.93 -8.28
N ILE A 38 5.54 -8.44 -8.56
CA ILE A 38 4.30 -9.16 -8.30
C ILE A 38 4.19 -10.42 -9.16
N PHE A 39 4.77 -10.42 -10.37
CA PHE A 39 4.70 -11.56 -11.29
C PHE A 39 5.50 -12.79 -10.80
N PHE A 40 6.37 -12.62 -9.81
CA PHE A 40 7.15 -13.71 -9.23
C PHE A 40 6.42 -14.43 -8.09
N TYR A 41 5.26 -13.93 -7.65
CA TYR A 41 4.39 -14.69 -6.76
C TYR A 41 3.69 -15.80 -7.54
N SER A 42 3.62 -16.98 -6.92
CA SER A 42 3.02 -18.18 -7.51
C SER A 42 1.50 -18.07 -7.67
N SER A 43 0.85 -17.18 -6.90
CA SER A 43 -0.59 -16.88 -7.06
C SER A 43 -0.96 -15.50 -6.50
N PRO A 44 -2.12 -14.94 -6.90
CA PRO A 44 -2.67 -13.71 -6.31
C PRO A 44 -2.89 -13.82 -4.80
N GLU A 45 -3.27 -14.99 -4.29
CA GLU A 45 -3.45 -15.24 -2.87
C GLU A 45 -2.10 -15.17 -2.14
N GLN A 46 -1.04 -15.74 -2.71
CA GLN A 46 0.30 -15.63 -2.13
C GLN A 46 0.77 -14.17 -2.10
N CYS A 47 0.56 -13.42 -3.19
CA CYS A 47 0.84 -11.99 -3.24
C CYS A 47 0.10 -11.23 -2.14
N PHE A 48 -1.21 -11.47 -2.00
CA PHE A 48 -2.02 -10.86 -0.95
C PHE A 48 -1.51 -11.18 0.46
N GLN A 49 -1.15 -12.44 0.74
CA GLN A 49 -0.60 -12.82 2.05
C GLN A 49 0.74 -12.12 2.33
N ARG A 50 1.57 -11.91 1.32
CA ARG A 50 2.85 -11.20 1.46
C ARG A 50 2.65 -9.70 1.64
N LEU A 51 1.74 -9.08 0.91
CA LEU A 51 1.34 -7.68 1.15
C LEU A 51 0.81 -7.50 2.57
N LYS A 52 -0.10 -8.38 3.01
CA LYS A 52 -0.62 -8.40 4.39
C LYS A 52 0.53 -8.44 5.41
N PHE A 53 1.49 -9.34 5.22
CA PHE A 53 2.65 -9.45 6.11
C PHE A 53 3.47 -8.15 6.20
N PHE A 54 3.69 -7.46 5.07
CA PHE A 54 4.37 -6.16 5.06
C PHE A 54 3.56 -5.07 5.76
N ILE A 55 2.25 -5.02 5.55
CA ILE A 55 1.34 -4.05 6.18
C ILE A 55 1.32 -4.23 7.70
N GLU A 56 1.16 -5.46 8.18
CA GLU A 56 1.14 -5.77 9.61
C GLU A 56 2.46 -5.37 10.28
N ASN A 57 3.60 -5.72 9.69
CA ASN A 57 4.91 -5.32 10.21
C ASN A 57 5.12 -3.80 10.18
N ALA A 58 4.72 -3.13 9.09
CA ALA A 58 4.84 -1.68 8.95
C ALA A 58 4.02 -0.95 10.04
N LEU A 59 2.77 -1.35 10.25
CA LEU A 59 1.88 -0.73 11.24
C LEU A 59 2.27 -1.04 12.69
N GLN A 60 2.72 -2.28 12.95
CA GLN A 60 3.21 -2.68 14.26
C GLN A 60 4.42 -1.81 14.63
N ARG A 61 5.46 -1.80 13.79
CA ARG A 61 6.71 -1.07 14.07
C ARG A 61 6.53 0.44 14.08
N ALA A 62 5.67 0.98 13.21
CA ALA A 62 5.30 2.39 13.27
C ALA A 62 4.64 2.76 14.61
N GLY A 63 3.93 1.81 15.23
CA GLY A 63 3.35 1.97 16.56
C GLY A 63 4.36 1.98 17.71
N GLU A 64 5.59 1.54 17.48
CA GLU A 64 6.67 1.45 18.47
C GLU A 64 7.64 2.64 18.41
N LEU A 65 7.45 3.55 17.44
CA LEU A 65 8.24 4.77 17.29
C LEU A 65 7.70 5.91 18.15
N ASP A 66 8.55 6.92 18.38
CA ASP A 66 8.12 8.20 18.91
C ASP A 66 7.15 8.85 17.91
N ASN A 67 6.07 9.48 18.42
CA ASN A 67 4.94 9.94 17.61
C ASN A 67 4.31 8.84 16.70
N PRO A 68 3.80 7.74 17.28
CA PRO A 68 3.31 6.59 16.53
C PRO A 68 2.11 6.91 15.63
N THR A 69 1.31 7.92 16.02
CA THR A 69 0.16 8.39 15.23
C THR A 69 0.61 8.91 13.87
N PHE A 70 1.69 9.70 13.83
CA PHE A 70 2.24 10.22 12.58
C PHE A 70 2.76 9.11 11.68
N HIS A 71 3.56 8.19 12.21
CA HIS A 71 4.13 7.11 11.40
C HIS A 71 3.06 6.14 10.88
N ARG A 72 2.04 5.81 11.67
CA ARG A 72 0.90 5.02 11.20
C ARG A 72 0.10 5.76 10.13
N LEU A 73 -0.05 7.07 10.25
CA LEU A 73 -0.69 7.89 9.23
C LEU A 73 0.07 7.83 7.89
N VAL A 74 1.41 7.83 7.92
CA VAL A 74 2.23 7.64 6.71
C VAL A 74 1.92 6.30 6.03
N VAL A 75 1.89 5.19 6.79
CA VAL A 75 1.59 3.85 6.23
C VAL A 75 0.17 3.80 5.65
N LYS A 76 -0.82 4.32 6.38
CA LYS A 76 -2.21 4.40 5.93
C LYS A 76 -2.37 5.29 4.70
N GLY A 77 -1.65 6.42 4.66
CA GLY A 77 -1.63 7.35 3.55
C GLY A 77 -1.07 6.72 2.28
N LEU A 78 0.02 5.95 2.36
CA LEU A 78 0.56 5.18 1.23
C LEU A 78 -0.49 4.22 0.67
N LEU A 79 -1.10 3.40 1.52
CA LEU A 79 -2.14 2.46 1.10
C LEU A 79 -3.33 3.17 0.44
N ALA A 80 -3.83 4.23 1.07
CA ALA A 80 -4.95 5.02 0.54
C ALA A 80 -4.61 5.66 -0.82
N LEU A 81 -3.43 6.25 -0.95
CA LEU A 81 -2.98 6.93 -2.16
C LEU A 81 -2.85 5.96 -3.34
N TYR A 82 -2.09 4.88 -3.15
CA TYR A 82 -1.85 3.88 -4.21
C TYR A 82 -3.12 3.13 -4.59
N LEU A 83 -3.89 2.65 -3.61
CA LEU A 83 -5.09 1.87 -3.91
C LEU A 83 -6.24 2.72 -4.46
N SER A 84 -6.18 4.06 -4.35
CA SER A 84 -7.15 4.97 -4.98
C SER A 84 -6.91 5.20 -6.46
N ASP A 85 -5.82 4.67 -7.03
CA ASP A 85 -5.45 4.88 -8.42
C ASP A 85 -6.49 4.28 -9.38
N PRO A 86 -6.84 4.97 -10.50
CA PRO A 86 -7.76 4.43 -11.51
C PRO A 86 -7.35 3.07 -12.07
N LYS A 87 -6.05 2.74 -12.05
CA LYS A 87 -5.50 1.43 -12.44
C LYS A 87 -6.13 0.27 -11.64
N ILE A 88 -6.53 0.50 -10.39
CA ILE A 88 -7.16 -0.53 -9.55
C ILE A 88 -8.50 -0.99 -10.13
N VAL A 89 -9.31 -0.04 -10.61
CA VAL A 89 -10.61 -0.34 -11.24
C VAL A 89 -10.42 -0.99 -12.60
N ARG A 90 -9.49 -0.48 -13.41
CA ARG A 90 -9.20 -1.03 -14.75
C ARG A 90 -8.78 -2.50 -14.69
N GLN A 91 -8.05 -2.88 -13.64
CA GLN A 91 -7.53 -4.22 -13.40
C GLN A 91 -8.50 -5.13 -12.62
N ASN A 92 -9.71 -4.69 -12.30
CA ASN A 92 -10.67 -5.43 -11.47
C ASN A 92 -10.12 -5.83 -10.08
N LEU A 93 -9.29 -4.98 -9.47
CA LEU A 93 -8.63 -5.23 -8.19
C LEU A 93 -9.37 -4.61 -6.99
N GLU A 94 -10.56 -4.04 -7.17
CA GLU A 94 -11.27 -3.27 -6.15
C GLU A 94 -11.58 -4.10 -4.91
N VAL A 95 -12.05 -5.34 -5.09
CA VAL A 95 -12.37 -6.24 -3.97
C VAL A 95 -11.12 -6.52 -3.15
N THR A 96 -9.98 -6.77 -3.80
CA THR A 96 -8.71 -7.01 -3.12
C THR A 96 -8.18 -5.73 -2.46
N ALA A 97 -8.30 -4.57 -3.11
CA ALA A 97 -7.94 -3.27 -2.55
C ALA A 97 -8.73 -2.97 -1.27
N GLN A 98 -10.05 -3.23 -1.25
CA GLN A 98 -10.88 -3.07 -0.05
C GLN A 98 -10.43 -4.00 1.08
N LYS A 99 -10.08 -5.26 0.77
CA LYS A 99 -9.49 -6.18 1.75
C LYS A 99 -8.16 -5.67 2.29
N ILE A 100 -7.29 -5.14 1.43
CA ILE A 100 -5.99 -4.56 1.83
C ILE A 100 -6.18 -3.35 2.74
N LEU A 101 -7.09 -2.43 2.40
CA LEU A 101 -7.40 -1.25 3.23
C LEU A 101 -7.92 -1.69 4.61
N ALA A 102 -8.81 -2.67 4.67
CA ALA A 102 -9.37 -3.20 5.92
C ALA A 102 -8.31 -3.86 6.84
N LEU A 103 -7.16 -4.29 6.31
CA LEU A 103 -6.06 -4.78 7.14
C LEU A 103 -5.37 -3.66 7.93
N ALA A 104 -5.42 -2.44 7.41
CA ALA A 104 -4.64 -1.33 7.95
C ALA A 104 -5.44 -0.43 8.92
N GLY A 105 -6.76 -0.53 8.95
CA GLY A 105 -7.59 0.22 9.87
C GLY A 105 -9.08 0.04 9.62
N GLU A 106 -9.86 0.90 10.27
CA GLU A 106 -11.31 0.92 10.14
C GLU A 106 -11.74 2.13 9.32
N LYS A 107 -12.59 3.01 9.86
CA LYS A 107 -13.16 4.15 9.14
C LYS A 107 -12.11 5.16 8.68
N ASP A 108 -11.04 5.32 9.47
CA ASP A 108 -10.01 6.34 9.22
C ASP A 108 -9.28 6.13 7.89
N ILE A 109 -8.90 4.89 7.56
CA ILE A 109 -8.24 4.61 6.29
C ILE A 109 -9.21 4.77 5.10
N PHE A 110 -10.49 4.44 5.27
CA PHE A 110 -11.49 4.67 4.22
C PHE A 110 -11.78 6.16 3.99
N TYR A 111 -11.65 7.01 5.02
CA TYR A 111 -11.71 8.46 4.84
C TYR A 111 -10.52 8.97 4.02
N LEU A 112 -9.30 8.51 4.32
CA LEU A 112 -8.10 8.85 3.53
C LEU A 112 -8.25 8.37 2.08
N TYR A 113 -8.70 7.13 1.89
CA TYR A 113 -8.94 6.55 0.56
C TYR A 113 -9.93 7.39 -0.25
N ARG A 114 -11.07 7.77 0.34
CA ARG A 114 -12.06 8.64 -0.32
C ARG A 114 -11.52 10.04 -0.59
N ALA A 115 -10.72 10.59 0.31
CA ALA A 115 -10.06 11.88 0.09
C ALA A 115 -9.10 11.80 -1.11
N CYS A 116 -8.26 10.76 -1.20
CA CYS A 116 -7.40 10.53 -2.36
C CYS A 116 -8.20 10.39 -3.66
N GLN A 117 -9.30 9.63 -3.65
CA GLN A 117 -10.19 9.52 -4.81
C GLN A 117 -10.77 10.89 -5.24
N LEU A 118 -11.14 11.74 -4.28
CA LEU A 118 -11.63 13.10 -4.59
C LEU A 118 -10.52 13.96 -5.19
N LEU A 119 -9.33 13.96 -4.60
CA LEU A 119 -8.18 14.71 -5.08
C LEU A 119 -7.77 14.31 -6.50
N ARG A 120 -7.87 13.02 -6.83
CA ARG A 120 -7.66 12.49 -8.20
C ARG A 120 -8.72 12.98 -9.18
N LYS A 121 -9.99 13.01 -8.77
CA LYS A 121 -11.08 13.54 -9.60
C LYS A 121 -10.91 15.03 -9.89
N THR A 122 -10.31 15.78 -8.97
CA THR A 122 -10.00 17.20 -9.15
C THR A 122 -8.68 17.45 -9.88
N GLY A 123 -7.92 16.40 -10.23
CA GLY A 123 -6.62 16.50 -10.93
C GLY A 123 -5.50 17.09 -10.09
N ILE A 124 -5.60 17.04 -8.75
CA ILE A 124 -4.55 17.52 -7.84
C ILE A 124 -3.45 16.47 -7.67
N ILE A 125 -3.84 15.19 -7.71
CA ILE A 125 -2.97 14.00 -7.68
C ILE A 125 -3.48 12.96 -8.68
#